data_AF-A0A5N6B5U0-F1
#
_entry.id   AF-A0A5N6B5U0-F1
#
_cell.length_a   1.000
_cell.length_b   1.000
_cell.length_c   1.000
_cell.angle_alpha   90.00
_cell.angle_beta   90.00
_cell.angle_gamma   90.00
#
_symmetry.space_group_name_H-M   'P 1'
#
loop_
_entity.id
_entity.type
_entity.pdbx_description
1 polymer ?
#
loop_
_entity_poly.entity_id
_entity_poly.type
_entity_poly.pdbx_seq_one_letter_code
_entity_poly.pdbx_strand_id
1 'polypeptide(L)'
;MPPGFVALGRDGEKAADKFAEEAAENEGTALSIGDDVDEGGDDGGDQGGFAGEPDCDPWTVIRQSYGDTAPRDRELAFLCTARDVAGYAPRLVALPDRELLSFGRALCGVAGRPSSEPRVRTLLDQAGAYDWSYSLMGALVFLCPDAVARKWPDLVLSEAEAQRKEDEYQARMTARCADPARRLRAVRQATTALHVGEGGGYLVDDGTGRSGEERPRRLDRAFDDVIDWLTTTAVSVGTAVDNYPICMTVKALRQAPRLGLKGWDTVVETGVDSPDGTLELLGEESAPLPNLASAGPGRYRVRVYVRKQEEAMTYESDGPVEEHLVLVFPGRSGKTVFLRD
;
A
#
# COMPACT_ATOMS: atom_id res chain seq x y z
N MET A 1 -10.79 -58.70 16.44
CA MET A 1 -10.12 -58.45 15.15
C MET A 1 -9.73 -56.98 15.08
N PRO A 2 -8.46 -56.63 15.40
CA PRO A 2 -7.74 -55.46 14.84
C PRO A 2 -7.19 -55.87 13.42
N PRO A 3 -6.55 -55.03 12.57
CA PRO A 3 -5.44 -54.08 12.85
C PRO A 3 -5.53 -52.76 12.03
N GLY A 4 -4.63 -51.78 12.09
CA GLY A 4 -3.35 -51.65 12.78
C GLY A 4 -2.80 -50.24 12.61
N PHE A 5 -2.24 -49.71 13.69
CA PHE A 5 -1.32 -48.59 13.70
C PHE A 5 -0.04 -48.98 12.94
N VAL A 6 0.41 -48.15 12.00
CA VAL A 6 1.78 -48.17 11.47
C VAL A 6 2.41 -46.82 11.74
N ALA A 7 3.52 -46.87 12.47
CA ALA A 7 4.41 -45.75 12.76
C ALA A 7 5.46 -45.60 11.66
N LEU A 8 5.66 -44.37 11.19
CA LEU A 8 6.84 -43.84 10.49
C LEU A 8 6.79 -42.32 10.71
N GLY A 9 7.81 -41.57 11.10
CA GLY A 9 9.19 -41.83 11.46
C GLY A 9 9.74 -40.47 11.91
N ARG A 10 10.48 -40.46 13.03
CA ARG A 10 11.37 -39.37 13.42
C ARG A 10 12.45 -39.27 12.36
N ASP A 11 12.47 -38.19 11.58
CA ASP A 11 13.66 -37.64 10.91
C ASP A 11 13.27 -36.28 10.33
N GLY A 12 13.87 -35.22 10.85
CA GLY A 12 13.58 -33.85 10.42
C GLY A 12 13.99 -32.76 11.40
N GLU A 13 14.75 -33.08 12.44
CA GLU A 13 15.35 -32.13 13.38
C GLU A 13 16.85 -32.06 13.05
N LYS A 14 17.20 -31.40 11.94
CA LYS A 14 18.56 -30.95 11.55
C LYS A 14 18.55 -30.33 10.14
N ALA A 15 18.00 -29.13 10.00
CA ALA A 15 18.19 -28.30 8.80
C ALA A 15 17.88 -26.81 9.02
N ALA A 16 18.15 -26.26 10.22
CA ALA A 16 17.84 -24.87 10.54
C ALA A 16 19.05 -24.03 11.01
N ASP A 17 20.28 -24.50 10.77
CA ASP A 17 21.51 -23.85 11.27
C ASP A 17 22.58 -23.67 10.19
N LYS A 18 22.17 -23.30 8.96
CA LYS A 18 23.15 -23.07 7.86
C LYS A 18 22.77 -22.00 6.84
N PHE A 19 22.14 -20.90 7.27
CA PHE A 19 21.86 -19.75 6.38
C PHE A 19 22.16 -18.37 7.00
N ALA A 20 22.95 -18.32 8.09
CA ALA A 20 23.31 -17.05 8.75
C ALA A 20 24.79 -16.64 8.55
N GLU A 21 25.51 -17.25 7.61
CA GLU A 21 26.95 -17.02 7.41
C GLU A 21 27.30 -16.98 5.92
N GLU A 22 26.69 -16.06 5.16
CA GLU A 22 27.10 -15.77 3.77
C GLU A 22 26.66 -14.36 3.31
N ALA A 23 26.79 -13.36 4.19
CA ALA A 23 26.54 -11.94 3.87
C ALA A 23 27.68 -11.00 4.32
N ALA A 24 28.85 -11.54 4.61
CA ALA A 24 30.02 -10.78 5.04
C ALA A 24 31.23 -11.14 4.17
N GLU A 25 31.16 -10.88 2.86
CA GLU A 25 32.33 -10.92 1.98
C GLU A 25 32.00 -10.24 0.64
N ASN A 26 31.97 -8.89 0.61
CA ASN A 26 32.38 -8.14 -0.58
C ASN A 26 32.67 -6.66 -0.27
N GLU A 27 33.69 -6.42 0.57
CA GLU A 27 34.44 -5.17 0.53
C GLU A 27 35.63 -5.37 -0.41
N GLY A 28 35.79 -4.45 -1.37
CA GLY A 28 37.06 -4.30 -2.07
C GLY A 28 36.96 -3.82 -3.50
N THR A 29 36.90 -2.50 -3.71
CA THR A 29 37.77 -1.86 -4.71
C THR A 29 38.02 -0.42 -4.30
N ALA A 30 39.25 -0.18 -3.85
CA ALA A 30 39.81 1.13 -3.56
C ALA A 30 40.11 1.89 -4.86
N LEU A 31 39.88 3.20 -4.85
CA LEU A 31 40.64 4.16 -5.64
C LEU A 31 40.91 5.39 -4.77
N SER A 32 42.15 5.47 -4.32
CA SER A 32 42.77 6.62 -3.68
C SER A 32 43.55 7.38 -4.73
N ILE A 33 43.28 8.67 -4.90
CA ILE A 33 44.25 9.69 -5.29
C ILE A 33 43.88 10.94 -4.49
N GLY A 34 44.77 11.33 -3.57
CA GLY A 34 44.70 12.58 -2.84
C GLY A 34 45.18 13.75 -3.70
N ASP A 35 44.92 14.96 -3.22
CA ASP A 35 45.99 15.93 -3.02
C ASP A 35 45.53 17.01 -2.03
N ASP A 36 46.49 17.30 -1.16
CA ASP A 36 46.52 18.28 -0.09
C ASP A 36 46.15 19.71 -0.51
N VAL A 37 45.40 20.41 0.36
CA VAL A 37 45.73 21.81 0.74
C VAL A 37 45.37 22.03 2.21
N ASP A 38 46.43 22.26 2.97
CA ASP A 38 46.50 22.74 4.34
C ASP A 38 46.04 24.22 4.44
N GLU A 39 45.41 24.61 5.55
CA GLU A 39 45.69 25.84 6.31
C GLU A 39 44.50 26.26 7.21
N GLY A 40 44.72 26.08 8.52
CA GLY A 40 44.63 27.17 9.50
C GLY A 40 43.28 27.87 9.71
N GLY A 41 42.59 27.48 10.80
CA GLY A 41 41.45 28.22 11.33
C GLY A 41 41.09 27.78 12.73
N ASP A 42 41.93 28.14 13.70
CA ASP A 42 41.61 28.13 15.13
C ASP A 42 40.56 29.22 15.39
N ASP A 43 39.29 28.82 15.47
CA ASP A 43 38.22 29.68 16.00
C ASP A 43 37.53 28.95 17.15
N GLY A 44 38.02 29.28 18.36
CA GLY A 44 37.32 29.06 19.61
C GLY A 44 36.03 29.87 19.65
N GLY A 45 34.99 29.34 18.99
CA GLY A 45 33.62 29.84 19.03
C GLY A 45 32.82 29.13 20.12
N ASP A 46 32.73 29.78 21.27
CA ASP A 46 31.66 29.71 22.27
C ASP A 46 30.48 28.79 21.89
N GLN A 47 30.43 27.59 22.48
CA GLN A 47 29.25 26.72 22.45
C GLN A 47 28.17 27.31 23.36
N GLY A 48 27.61 28.44 22.95
CA GLY A 48 26.28 28.85 23.36
C GLY A 48 25.33 27.77 22.87
N GLY A 49 24.91 26.90 23.79
CA GLY A 49 23.90 25.88 23.53
C GLY A 49 22.62 26.53 23.02
N PHE A 50 22.50 26.64 21.69
CA PHE A 50 21.19 26.70 21.06
C PHE A 50 20.49 25.45 21.54
N ALA A 51 19.46 25.62 22.37
CA ALA A 51 18.47 24.57 22.58
C ALA A 51 18.02 24.18 21.18
N GLY A 52 18.55 23.05 20.68
CA GLY A 52 18.27 22.58 19.34
C GLY A 52 16.77 22.54 19.18
N GLU A 53 16.29 23.08 18.08
CA GLU A 53 14.89 22.92 17.70
C GLU A 53 14.55 21.43 17.82
N PRO A 54 13.45 21.08 18.51
CA PRO A 54 13.16 19.68 18.77
C PRO A 54 13.05 18.93 17.45
N ASP A 55 13.78 17.83 17.34
CA ASP A 55 13.74 16.97 16.17
C ASP A 55 12.34 16.33 16.09
N CYS A 56 11.55 16.82 15.13
CA CYS A 56 10.20 16.33 14.85
C CYS A 56 10.17 15.29 13.73
N ASP A 57 11.29 15.08 13.02
CA ASP A 57 11.37 14.20 11.84
C ASP A 57 10.85 12.78 12.13
N PRO A 58 11.09 12.17 13.31
CA PRO A 58 10.53 10.85 13.61
C PRO A 58 9.01 10.77 13.45
N TRP A 59 8.25 11.81 13.81
CA TRP A 59 6.78 11.76 13.80
C TRP A 59 6.13 12.44 12.60
N THR A 60 6.80 13.42 11.97
CA THR A 60 6.24 14.17 10.83
C THR A 60 6.72 13.62 9.50
N VAL A 61 7.98 13.19 9.42
CA VAL A 61 8.60 12.67 8.18
C VAL A 61 8.55 11.15 8.17
N ILE A 62 9.08 10.51 9.21
CA ILE A 62 9.18 9.04 9.31
C ILE A 62 7.85 8.42 9.74
N ARG A 63 6.96 9.22 10.38
CA ARG A 63 5.63 8.82 10.86
C ARG A 63 5.68 7.67 11.88
N GLN A 64 6.64 7.72 12.79
CA GLN A 64 6.81 6.77 13.88
C GLN A 64 5.51 6.57 14.67
N SER A 65 5.12 5.32 14.85
CA SER A 65 3.89 4.95 15.54
C SER A 65 3.87 5.30 17.04
N TYR A 66 2.68 5.30 17.64
CA TYR A 66 2.55 5.39 19.10
C TYR A 66 3.24 4.24 19.83
N GLY A 67 3.06 3.00 19.35
CA GLY A 67 3.59 1.81 20.01
C GLY A 67 5.12 1.82 20.11
N ASP A 68 5.78 2.46 19.14
CA ASP A 68 7.24 2.61 19.10
C ASP A 68 7.74 3.90 19.77
N THR A 69 6.85 4.80 20.18
CA THR A 69 7.21 6.07 20.82
C THR A 69 7.37 5.87 22.33
N ALA A 70 8.60 6.08 22.82
CA ALA A 70 8.92 5.96 24.23
C ALA A 70 8.08 6.92 25.10
N PRO A 71 7.65 6.52 26.32
CA PRO A 71 6.75 7.34 27.14
C PRO A 71 7.20 8.77 27.40
N ARG A 72 8.51 9.00 27.51
CA ARG A 72 9.11 10.33 27.74
C ARG A 72 8.99 11.27 26.53
N ASP A 73 8.83 10.71 25.32
CA ASP A 73 8.86 11.46 24.06
C ASP A 73 7.44 11.74 23.54
N ARG A 74 6.40 11.19 24.18
CA ARG A 74 4.99 11.29 23.71
C ARG A 74 4.43 12.70 23.71
N GLU A 75 4.77 13.53 24.70
CA GLU A 75 4.31 14.93 24.68
C GLU A 75 4.95 15.71 23.52
N LEU A 76 6.21 15.42 23.21
CA LEU A 76 6.88 16.00 22.05
C LEU A 76 6.28 15.49 20.74
N ALA A 77 6.04 14.18 20.63
CA ALA A 77 5.35 13.58 19.50
C ALA A 77 4.00 14.26 19.22
N PHE A 78 3.18 14.45 20.27
CA PHE A 78 1.93 15.20 20.15
C PHE A 78 2.14 16.61 19.61
N LEU A 79 3.12 17.35 20.13
CA LEU A 79 3.40 18.72 19.69
C LEU A 79 3.84 18.78 18.21
N CYS A 80 4.72 17.86 17.80
CA CYS A 80 5.18 17.74 16.42
C CYS A 80 4.02 17.41 15.48
N THR A 81 3.29 16.32 15.77
CA THR A 81 2.17 15.88 14.93
C THR A 81 1.02 16.90 14.93
N ALA A 82 0.70 17.55 16.05
CA ALA A 82 -0.36 18.56 16.10
C ALA A 82 -0.05 19.82 15.27
N ARG A 83 1.24 20.11 15.04
CA ARG A 83 1.69 21.22 14.19
C ARG A 83 1.77 20.85 12.71
N ASP A 84 2.07 19.59 12.42
CA ASP A 84 2.22 19.06 11.07
C ASP A 84 0.89 18.61 10.44
N VAL A 85 -0.04 18.08 11.24
CA VAL A 85 -1.34 17.60 10.73
C VAL A 85 -2.07 18.74 10.04
N ALA A 86 -2.16 18.62 8.71
CA ALA A 86 -2.76 19.56 7.76
C ALA A 86 -4.24 19.93 8.04
N GLY A 87 -4.83 19.41 9.12
CA GLY A 87 -6.20 19.62 9.55
C GLY A 87 -6.39 20.36 10.87
N TYR A 88 -5.33 20.70 11.62
CA TYR A 88 -5.50 21.63 12.74
C TYR A 88 -5.59 23.06 12.20
N ALA A 89 -6.55 23.84 12.72
CA ALA A 89 -6.67 25.24 12.37
C ALA A 89 -5.29 25.92 12.48
N PRO A 90 -4.91 26.82 11.54
CA PRO A 90 -3.68 27.61 11.63
C PRO A 90 -3.48 28.31 12.99
N ARG A 91 -4.59 28.51 13.73
CA ARG A 91 -4.61 29.10 15.06
C ARG A 91 -3.97 28.23 16.14
N LEU A 92 -4.00 26.90 16.02
CA LEU A 92 -3.41 26.02 17.02
C LEU A 92 -1.90 25.84 16.84
N VAL A 93 -1.43 25.87 15.58
CA VAL A 93 0.00 25.74 15.25
C VAL A 93 0.82 26.86 15.91
N ALA A 94 0.22 28.05 16.05
CA ALA A 94 0.83 29.22 16.67
C ALA A 94 0.75 29.24 18.21
N LEU A 95 0.09 28.27 18.85
CA LEU A 95 0.01 28.23 20.31
C LEU A 95 1.37 27.84 20.92
N PRO A 96 1.74 28.43 22.07
CA PRO A 96 2.86 27.94 22.87
C PRO A 96 2.64 26.47 23.28
N ASP A 97 3.72 25.68 23.36
CA ASP A 97 3.68 24.24 23.66
C ASP A 97 2.78 23.89 24.84
N ARG A 98 2.89 24.66 25.93
CA ARG A 98 2.10 24.45 27.14
C ARG A 98 0.60 24.61 26.90
N GLU A 99 0.21 25.59 26.09
CA GLU A 99 -1.18 25.85 25.74
C GLU A 99 -1.71 24.77 24.80
N LEU A 100 -0.91 24.36 23.81
CA LEU A 100 -1.25 23.29 22.88
C LEU A 100 -1.42 21.94 23.61
N LEU A 101 -0.53 21.61 24.54
CA LEU A 101 -0.66 20.42 25.40
C LEU A 101 -1.90 20.48 26.29
N SER A 102 -2.20 21.64 26.89
CA SER A 102 -3.42 21.81 27.68
C SER A 102 -4.67 21.63 26.83
N PHE A 103 -4.66 22.15 25.61
CA PHE A 103 -5.74 22.01 24.65
C PHE A 103 -5.92 20.55 24.20
N GLY A 104 -4.82 19.86 23.87
CA GLY A 104 -4.83 18.43 23.55
C GLY A 104 -5.41 17.58 24.68
N ARG A 105 -5.03 17.86 25.94
CA ARG A 105 -5.63 17.17 27.11
C ARG A 105 -7.11 17.49 27.29
N ALA A 106 -7.56 18.70 26.95
CA ALA A 106 -8.98 19.05 26.96
C ALA A 106 -9.78 18.27 25.90
N LEU A 107 -9.21 18.11 24.69
CA LEU A 107 -9.77 17.25 23.65
C LEU A 107 -9.83 15.79 24.10
N CYS A 108 -8.76 15.27 24.70
CA CYS A 108 -8.72 13.93 25.29
C CYS A 108 -9.85 13.70 26.31
N GLY A 109 -10.18 14.70 27.12
CA GLY A 109 -11.28 14.61 28.10
C GLY A 109 -12.68 14.47 27.49
N VAL A 110 -12.82 14.69 26.18
CA VAL A 110 -14.08 14.51 25.45
C VAL A 110 -13.96 13.58 24.24
N ALA A 111 -12.78 12.98 24.01
CA ALA A 111 -12.52 12.09 22.89
C ALA A 111 -13.48 10.89 22.89
N GLY A 112 -14.02 10.58 21.71
CA GLY A 112 -15.00 9.50 21.54
C GLY A 112 -16.45 9.86 21.90
N ARG A 113 -16.72 11.07 22.40
CA ARG A 113 -18.10 11.57 22.57
C ARG A 113 -18.67 12.08 21.23
N PRO A 114 -19.99 12.05 21.02
CA PRO A 114 -20.60 12.56 19.79
C PRO A 114 -20.21 14.02 19.52
N SER A 115 -19.80 14.33 18.29
CA SER A 115 -19.40 15.67 17.86
C SER A 115 -20.54 16.69 17.86
N SER A 116 -21.78 16.22 17.93
CA SER A 116 -22.98 17.05 18.11
C SER A 116 -23.14 17.61 19.52
N GLU A 117 -22.41 17.11 20.52
CA GLU A 117 -22.47 17.68 21.85
C GLU A 117 -21.86 19.09 21.89
N PRO A 118 -22.50 20.10 22.52
CA PRO A 118 -22.04 21.49 22.46
C PRO A 118 -20.59 21.70 22.90
N ARG A 119 -20.17 20.98 23.95
CA ARG A 119 -18.79 21.06 24.48
C ARG A 119 -17.77 20.44 23.52
N VAL A 120 -18.11 19.32 22.90
CA VAL A 120 -17.25 18.65 21.91
C VAL A 120 -17.12 19.51 20.67
N ARG A 121 -18.25 19.97 20.13
CA ARG A 121 -18.31 20.87 18.97
C ARG A 121 -17.43 22.10 19.16
N THR A 122 -17.54 22.76 20.32
CA THR A 122 -16.72 23.94 20.65
C THR A 122 -15.22 23.64 20.57
N LEU A 123 -14.78 22.51 21.12
CA LEU A 123 -13.36 22.13 21.10
C LEU A 123 -12.91 21.73 19.69
N LEU A 124 -13.72 21.01 18.93
CA LEU A 124 -13.44 20.66 17.54
C LEU A 124 -13.38 21.91 16.64
N ASP A 125 -14.29 22.87 16.81
CA ASP A 125 -14.28 24.16 16.11
C ASP A 125 -12.98 24.94 16.39
N GLN A 126 -12.57 25.01 17.67
CA GLN A 126 -11.29 25.61 18.05
C GLN A 126 -10.10 24.86 17.44
N ALA A 127 -10.24 23.55 17.26
CA ALA A 127 -9.26 22.73 16.58
C ALA A 127 -9.27 22.87 15.05
N GLY A 128 -10.25 23.54 14.46
CA GLY A 128 -10.45 23.55 13.00
C GLY A 128 -10.98 22.24 12.44
N ALA A 129 -11.44 21.34 13.30
CA ALA A 129 -11.93 20.02 12.92
C ALA A 129 -13.46 20.01 12.78
N TYR A 130 -13.94 19.37 11.71
CA TYR A 130 -15.37 19.12 11.56
C TYR A 130 -15.85 17.97 12.46
N ASP A 131 -15.05 16.90 12.61
CA ASP A 131 -15.36 15.75 13.45
C ASP A 131 -14.05 15.12 14.00
N TRP A 132 -14.15 14.02 14.76
CA TRP A 132 -13.04 13.15 15.17
C TRP A 132 -12.41 12.42 13.97
N SER A 133 -11.62 13.15 13.17
CA SER A 133 -10.90 12.60 12.01
C SER A 133 -9.75 11.67 12.43
N TYR A 134 -9.32 10.81 11.52
CA TYR A 134 -8.16 9.94 11.73
C TYR A 134 -6.91 10.74 12.12
N SER A 135 -6.61 11.83 11.41
CA SER A 135 -5.43 12.66 11.67
C SER A 135 -5.47 13.34 13.05
N LEU A 136 -6.64 13.83 13.48
CA LEU A 136 -6.83 14.39 14.82
C LEU A 136 -6.58 13.32 15.89
N MET A 137 -7.15 12.13 15.71
CA MET A 137 -6.96 11.01 16.64
C MET A 137 -5.53 10.49 16.63
N GLY A 138 -4.85 10.54 15.48
CA GLY A 138 -3.44 10.20 15.31
C GLY A 138 -2.49 11.13 16.06
N ALA A 139 -2.83 12.42 16.22
CA ALA A 139 -2.10 13.28 17.15
C ALA A 139 -2.46 12.97 18.61
N LEU A 140 -3.75 12.85 18.94
CA LEU A 140 -4.22 12.66 20.32
C LEU A 140 -3.78 11.33 20.94
N VAL A 141 -3.43 10.33 20.14
CA VAL A 141 -2.99 9.01 20.62
C VAL A 141 -1.80 9.11 21.58
N PHE A 142 -0.92 10.09 21.37
CA PHE A 142 0.25 10.29 22.23
C PHE A 142 -0.10 10.86 23.61
N LEU A 143 -1.23 11.57 23.74
CA LEU A 143 -1.70 12.13 25.02
C LEU A 143 -2.72 11.23 25.74
N CYS A 144 -3.61 10.57 25.00
CA CYS A 144 -4.71 9.79 25.56
C CYS A 144 -4.99 8.49 24.77
N PRO A 145 -4.03 7.55 24.75
CA PRO A 145 -4.11 6.31 23.97
C PRO A 145 -5.36 5.49 24.30
N ASP A 146 -5.78 5.40 25.57
CA ASP A 146 -6.96 4.63 26.00
C ASP A 146 -8.29 5.22 25.48
N ALA A 147 -8.34 6.53 25.24
CA ALA A 147 -9.52 7.17 24.64
C ALA A 147 -9.54 6.93 23.13
N VAL A 148 -8.37 7.00 22.49
CA VAL A 148 -8.22 6.75 21.04
C VAL A 148 -8.50 5.28 20.70
N ALA A 149 -7.88 4.34 21.42
CA ALA A 149 -7.95 2.91 21.16
C ALA A 149 -9.39 2.34 21.18
N ARG A 150 -10.32 2.99 21.89
CA ARG A 150 -11.73 2.58 21.92
C ARG A 150 -12.43 2.70 20.57
N LYS A 151 -12.03 3.68 19.75
CA LYS A 151 -12.61 3.91 18.42
C LYS A 151 -11.64 3.53 17.29
N TRP A 152 -10.35 3.71 17.53
CA TRP A 152 -9.28 3.50 16.55
C TRP A 152 -8.15 2.66 17.20
N PRO A 153 -8.38 1.36 17.44
CA PRO A 153 -7.40 0.50 18.10
C PRO A 153 -6.09 0.37 17.33
N ASP A 154 -6.09 0.62 16.02
CA ASP A 154 -4.89 0.47 15.18
C ASP A 154 -3.87 1.60 15.40
N LEU A 155 -4.32 2.78 15.87
CA LEU A 155 -3.43 3.91 16.14
C LEU A 155 -2.49 3.68 17.34
N VAL A 156 -2.80 2.72 18.23
CA VAL A 156 -1.97 2.42 19.40
C VAL A 156 -1.01 1.26 19.19
N LEU A 157 -1.01 0.65 18.02
CA LEU A 157 -0.10 -0.44 17.70
C LEU A 157 1.32 0.09 17.46
N SER A 158 2.32 -0.76 17.69
CA SER A 158 3.64 -0.59 17.08
C SER A 158 3.59 -0.86 15.58
N GLU A 159 4.58 -0.39 14.82
CA GLU A 159 4.71 -0.66 13.39
C GLU A 159 4.76 -2.16 13.10
N ALA A 160 5.52 -2.92 13.89
CA ALA A 160 5.61 -4.36 13.74
C ALA A 160 4.29 -5.10 14.02
N GLU A 161 3.47 -4.61 14.95
CA GLU A 161 2.16 -5.18 15.24
C GLU A 161 1.12 -4.81 14.17
N ALA A 162 1.13 -3.56 13.71
CA ALA A 162 0.30 -3.10 12.61
C ALA A 162 0.59 -3.91 11.34
N GLN A 163 1.87 -4.05 10.97
CA GLN A 163 2.29 -4.84 9.81
C GLN A 163 1.86 -6.31 9.95
N ARG A 164 2.06 -6.94 11.11
CA ARG A 164 1.62 -8.32 11.33
C ARG A 164 0.11 -8.47 11.16
N LYS A 165 -0.68 -7.52 11.67
CA LYS A 165 -2.13 -7.53 11.54
C LYS A 165 -2.57 -7.37 10.09
N GLU A 166 -1.89 -6.50 9.34
CA GLU A 166 -2.11 -6.31 7.91
C GLU A 166 -1.76 -7.58 7.10
N ASP A 167 -0.60 -8.19 7.37
CA ASP A 167 -0.18 -9.45 6.75
C ASP A 167 -1.20 -10.58 7.01
N GLU A 168 -1.69 -10.70 8.25
CA GLU A 168 -2.73 -11.67 8.62
C GLU A 168 -4.06 -11.40 7.91
N TYR A 169 -4.46 -10.11 7.83
CA TYR A 169 -5.64 -9.69 7.08
C TYR A 169 -5.52 -10.06 5.60
N GLN A 170 -4.37 -9.72 5.00
CA GLN A 170 -4.07 -9.95 3.60
C GLN A 170 -4.00 -11.44 3.27
N ALA A 171 -3.39 -12.25 4.13
CA ALA A 171 -3.37 -13.71 4.00
C ALA A 171 -4.78 -14.30 4.09
N ARG A 172 -5.62 -13.82 5.03
CA ARG A 172 -7.02 -14.25 5.17
C ARG A 172 -7.85 -13.91 3.94
N MET A 173 -7.69 -12.72 3.37
CA MET A 173 -8.40 -12.33 2.16
C MET A 173 -7.90 -13.11 0.94
N THR A 174 -6.60 -13.26 0.79
CA THR A 174 -5.98 -14.05 -0.28
C THR A 174 -6.43 -15.51 -0.26
N ALA A 175 -6.61 -16.11 0.92
CA ALA A 175 -7.09 -17.48 1.06
C ALA A 175 -8.52 -17.69 0.52
N ARG A 176 -9.31 -16.61 0.34
CA ARG A 176 -10.65 -16.66 -0.26
C ARG A 176 -10.60 -16.63 -1.79
N CYS A 177 -9.45 -16.26 -2.37
CA CYS A 177 -9.28 -16.16 -3.81
C CYS A 177 -8.84 -17.49 -4.44
N ALA A 178 -9.40 -17.79 -5.60
CA ALA A 178 -9.07 -18.97 -6.37
C ALA A 178 -8.66 -18.56 -7.79
N ASP A 179 -7.58 -19.15 -8.30
CA ASP A 179 -7.21 -19.01 -9.72
C ASP A 179 -8.37 -19.51 -10.60
N PRO A 180 -9.03 -18.65 -11.39
CA PRO A 180 -10.15 -19.05 -12.24
C PRO A 180 -9.70 -19.81 -13.49
N ALA A 181 -8.40 -19.79 -13.80
CA ALA A 181 -7.78 -20.40 -14.97
C ALA A 181 -6.66 -21.39 -14.58
N ARG A 182 -6.87 -22.24 -13.56
CA ARG A 182 -5.89 -23.25 -13.05
C ARG A 182 -5.26 -24.13 -14.12
N ARG A 183 -5.98 -24.41 -15.21
CA ARG A 183 -5.50 -25.27 -16.31
C ARG A 183 -4.58 -24.53 -17.28
N LEU A 184 -4.58 -23.20 -17.27
CA LEU A 184 -3.74 -22.38 -18.13
C LEU A 184 -2.34 -22.28 -17.52
N ARG A 185 -1.36 -22.87 -18.19
CA ARG A 185 0.04 -22.86 -17.76
C ARG A 185 0.70 -21.53 -18.09
N ALA A 186 1.13 -20.82 -17.05
CA ALA A 186 1.87 -19.57 -17.16
C ALA A 186 3.36 -19.79 -16.90
N VAL A 187 4.19 -18.89 -17.43
CA VAL A 187 5.62 -18.78 -17.08
C VAL A 187 5.77 -18.28 -15.65
N ARG A 188 4.96 -17.28 -15.30
CA ARG A 188 4.86 -16.66 -13.99
C ARG A 188 3.38 -16.38 -13.71
N GLN A 189 2.94 -16.59 -12.49
CA GLN A 189 1.56 -16.33 -12.08
C GLN A 189 1.48 -16.06 -10.59
N ALA A 190 0.44 -15.35 -10.20
CA ALA A 190 0.05 -15.18 -8.81
C ALA A 190 -1.47 -15.03 -8.72
N THR A 191 -2.03 -15.45 -7.59
CA THR A 191 -3.43 -15.20 -7.22
C THR A 191 -3.42 -14.61 -5.81
N THR A 192 -4.05 -13.46 -5.63
CA THR A 192 -4.07 -12.71 -4.37
C THR A 192 -5.40 -11.99 -4.19
N ALA A 193 -5.71 -11.60 -2.96
CA ALA A 193 -6.59 -10.46 -2.76
C ALA A 193 -5.79 -9.19 -3.09
N LEU A 194 -6.28 -8.36 -4.00
CA LEU A 194 -5.65 -7.07 -4.32
C LEU A 194 -6.47 -5.97 -3.66
N HIS A 195 -5.87 -5.20 -2.75
CA HIS A 195 -6.52 -4.01 -2.23
C HIS A 195 -6.50 -2.93 -3.31
N VAL A 196 -7.66 -2.29 -3.51
CA VAL A 196 -7.79 -1.16 -4.43
C VAL A 196 -8.23 0.05 -3.61
N GLY A 197 -7.65 1.20 -3.92
CA GLY A 197 -7.82 2.41 -3.11
C GLY A 197 -9.04 3.23 -3.44
N GLU A 198 -8.97 4.50 -3.02
CA GLU A 198 -9.97 5.49 -3.37
C GLU A 198 -10.03 5.70 -4.89
N GLY A 199 -11.24 5.58 -5.46
CA GLY A 199 -11.46 5.61 -6.91
C GLY A 199 -11.32 4.25 -7.61
N GLY A 200 -10.91 3.22 -6.87
CA GLY A 200 -10.85 1.84 -7.36
C GLY A 200 -9.74 1.59 -8.38
N GLY A 201 -9.63 0.32 -8.79
CA GLY A 201 -8.79 -0.08 -9.90
C GLY A 201 -7.33 -0.41 -9.58
N TYR A 202 -6.61 -0.79 -10.63
CA TYR A 202 -5.19 -1.14 -10.60
C TYR A 202 -4.53 -0.84 -11.94
N LEU A 203 -3.21 -0.74 -11.93
CA LEU A 203 -2.40 -0.40 -13.10
C LEU A 203 -1.57 -1.58 -13.57
N VAL A 204 -1.46 -1.77 -14.88
CA VAL A 204 -0.41 -2.58 -15.50
C VAL A 204 0.49 -1.66 -16.31
N ASP A 205 1.75 -1.49 -15.91
CA ASP A 205 2.71 -0.61 -16.60
C ASP A 205 4.13 -1.18 -16.66
N ASP A 206 5.08 -0.40 -17.19
CA ASP A 206 6.48 -0.80 -17.36
C ASP A 206 7.37 -0.63 -16.12
N GLY A 207 6.80 -0.25 -14.97
CA GLY A 207 7.51 -0.04 -13.70
C GLY A 207 8.35 1.25 -13.64
N THR A 208 8.31 2.09 -14.68
CA THR A 208 9.14 3.32 -14.71
C THR A 208 8.46 4.53 -14.06
N GLY A 209 7.16 4.44 -13.74
CA GLY A 209 6.36 5.56 -13.25
C GLY A 209 6.12 6.68 -14.28
N ARG A 210 6.63 6.52 -15.51
CA ARG A 210 6.45 7.51 -16.60
C ARG A 210 5.08 7.46 -17.24
N SER A 211 4.29 6.45 -16.88
CA SER A 211 2.92 6.24 -17.33
C SER A 211 2.10 7.53 -17.16
N GLY A 212 2.20 8.23 -16.03
CA GLY A 212 1.47 9.49 -15.77
C GLY A 212 1.84 10.68 -16.68
N GLU A 213 2.94 10.65 -17.42
CA GLU A 213 3.38 11.72 -18.33
C GLU A 213 2.79 11.55 -19.75
N GLU A 214 2.38 10.34 -20.11
CA GLU A 214 1.84 10.04 -21.44
C GLU A 214 0.39 10.52 -21.57
N ARG A 215 0.07 11.12 -22.72
CA ARG A 215 -1.32 11.48 -23.02
C ARG A 215 -2.15 10.20 -23.21
N PRO A 216 -3.25 10.03 -22.46
CA PRO A 216 -4.12 8.88 -22.64
C PRO A 216 -4.63 8.81 -24.08
N ARG A 217 -4.68 7.59 -24.60
CA ARG A 217 -5.35 7.28 -25.86
C ARG A 217 -6.84 7.54 -25.67
N ARG A 218 -7.47 8.17 -26.66
CA ARG A 218 -8.94 8.23 -26.70
C ARG A 218 -9.46 6.81 -26.88
N LEU A 219 -10.08 6.30 -25.82
CA LEU A 219 -10.91 5.12 -25.88
C LEU A 219 -12.32 5.55 -26.31
N ASP A 220 -13.00 4.71 -27.07
CA ASP A 220 -14.45 4.89 -27.30
C ASP A 220 -15.21 4.77 -25.96
N ARG A 221 -16.38 5.40 -25.82
CA ARG A 221 -17.18 5.30 -24.57
C ARG A 221 -17.55 3.88 -24.14
N ALA A 222 -17.45 2.90 -25.05
CA ALA A 222 -17.66 1.51 -24.70
C ALA A 222 -16.60 0.97 -23.72
N PHE A 223 -15.48 1.69 -23.53
CA PHE A 223 -14.35 1.27 -22.68
C PHE A 223 -14.46 1.69 -21.21
N ASP A 224 -15.37 2.62 -20.90
CA ASP A 224 -15.51 3.26 -19.58
C ASP A 224 -15.92 2.27 -18.46
N ASP A 225 -16.39 1.06 -18.81
CA ASP A 225 -16.85 0.08 -17.81
C ASP A 225 -15.69 -0.73 -17.16
N VAL A 226 -14.49 -0.75 -17.79
CA VAL A 226 -13.34 -1.57 -17.30
C VAL A 226 -11.99 -0.89 -17.49
N ILE A 227 -11.76 -0.12 -18.56
CA ILE A 227 -10.47 0.58 -18.76
C ILE A 227 -10.68 2.08 -18.58
N ASP A 228 -10.19 2.61 -17.46
CA ASP A 228 -10.31 4.04 -17.15
C ASP A 228 -9.27 4.85 -17.93
N TRP A 229 -8.10 4.26 -18.18
CA TRP A 229 -6.95 4.96 -18.72
C TRP A 229 -6.02 4.01 -19.48
N LEU A 230 -5.54 4.44 -20.65
CA LEU A 230 -4.66 3.64 -21.51
C LEU A 230 -3.62 4.53 -22.20
N THR A 231 -2.36 4.13 -22.14
CA THR A 231 -1.26 4.76 -22.88
C THR A 231 -0.55 3.74 -23.77
N THR A 232 0.69 4.03 -24.19
CA THR A 232 1.50 3.06 -24.93
C THR A 232 2.14 2.05 -24.00
N THR A 233 2.51 2.47 -22.80
CA THR A 233 3.27 1.67 -21.82
C THR A 233 2.41 1.14 -20.68
N ALA A 234 1.17 1.63 -20.54
CA ALA A 234 0.37 1.36 -19.36
C ALA A 234 -1.14 1.22 -19.66
N VAL A 235 -1.83 0.44 -18.82
CA VAL A 235 -3.29 0.31 -18.80
C VAL A 235 -3.80 0.31 -17.36
N SER A 236 -4.70 1.25 -17.04
CA SER A 236 -5.46 1.28 -15.80
C SER A 236 -6.77 0.53 -16.00
N VAL A 237 -7.12 -0.29 -15.02
CA VAL A 237 -8.35 -1.08 -15.02
C VAL A 237 -9.17 -0.70 -13.80
N GLY A 238 -10.41 -0.31 -14.01
CA GLY A 238 -11.34 0.03 -12.94
C GLY A 238 -11.90 -1.21 -12.25
N THR A 239 -12.29 -1.03 -10.99
CA THR A 239 -13.06 -2.00 -10.21
C THR A 239 -14.43 -1.43 -9.85
N ALA A 240 -15.36 -2.29 -9.46
CA ALA A 240 -16.67 -1.86 -9.00
C ALA A 240 -16.68 -1.43 -7.52
N VAL A 241 -15.64 -1.78 -6.77
CA VAL A 241 -15.45 -1.43 -5.36
C VAL A 241 -14.22 -0.55 -5.16
N ASP A 242 -14.29 0.29 -4.12
CA ASP A 242 -13.22 1.19 -3.67
C ASP A 242 -12.85 0.86 -2.22
N ASN A 243 -11.57 1.01 -1.85
CA ASN A 243 -11.03 0.70 -0.51
C ASN A 243 -11.36 -0.72 -0.03
N TYR A 244 -11.50 -1.67 -0.96
CA TYR A 244 -11.96 -3.03 -0.68
C TYR A 244 -11.20 -4.05 -1.52
N PRO A 245 -10.79 -5.21 -0.99
CA PRO A 245 -10.05 -6.18 -1.78
C PRO A 245 -10.90 -6.82 -2.90
N ILE A 246 -10.27 -7.08 -4.05
CA ILE A 246 -10.80 -7.92 -5.12
C ILE A 246 -9.97 -9.21 -5.25
N CYS A 247 -10.53 -10.26 -5.84
CA CYS A 247 -9.74 -11.44 -6.18
C CYS A 247 -9.02 -11.24 -7.52
N MET A 248 -7.70 -11.12 -7.46
CA MET A 248 -6.84 -10.91 -8.62
C MET A 248 -6.07 -12.18 -8.96
N THR A 249 -6.06 -12.56 -10.25
CA THR A 249 -5.11 -13.54 -10.78
C THR A 249 -4.37 -12.97 -11.97
N VAL A 250 -3.04 -12.99 -11.92
CA VAL A 250 -2.17 -12.57 -13.03
C VAL A 250 -1.44 -13.77 -13.62
N LYS A 251 -1.30 -13.81 -14.94
CA LYS A 251 -0.57 -14.86 -15.65
C LYS A 251 0.23 -14.29 -16.82
N ALA A 252 1.55 -14.47 -16.77
CA ALA A 252 2.46 -14.20 -17.87
C ALA A 252 2.61 -15.44 -18.75
N LEU A 253 2.24 -15.37 -20.03
CA LEU A 253 2.20 -16.50 -20.95
C LEU A 253 3.22 -16.31 -22.07
N ARG A 254 3.73 -17.42 -22.64
CA ARG A 254 4.65 -17.36 -23.80
C ARG A 254 3.93 -17.08 -25.13
N GLN A 255 2.63 -17.31 -25.18
CA GLN A 255 1.81 -17.22 -26.38
C GLN A 255 0.37 -16.86 -26.04
N ALA A 256 -0.35 -16.35 -27.03
CA ALA A 256 -1.76 -16.02 -26.89
C ALA A 256 -2.60 -17.25 -26.46
N PRO A 257 -3.38 -17.16 -25.38
CA PRO A 257 -4.28 -18.23 -24.97
C PRO A 257 -5.54 -18.22 -25.84
N ARG A 258 -6.20 -19.38 -25.95
CA ARG A 258 -7.53 -19.48 -26.58
C ARG A 258 -8.50 -18.54 -25.87
N LEU A 259 -9.39 -17.91 -26.64
CA LEU A 259 -10.42 -17.06 -26.09
C LEU A 259 -11.49 -17.92 -25.39
N GLY A 260 -11.84 -17.56 -24.16
CA GLY A 260 -12.91 -18.19 -23.40
C GLY A 260 -13.72 -17.14 -22.66
N LEU A 261 -14.92 -16.85 -23.16
CA LEU A 261 -15.80 -15.77 -22.66
C LEU A 261 -16.78 -16.26 -21.60
N LYS A 262 -17.09 -17.56 -21.61
CA LYS A 262 -18.10 -18.16 -20.73
C LYS A 262 -17.81 -17.88 -19.25
N GLY A 263 -18.79 -17.28 -18.57
CA GLY A 263 -18.76 -17.02 -17.13
C GLY A 263 -17.94 -15.79 -16.72
N TRP A 264 -17.64 -14.92 -17.68
CA TRP A 264 -17.08 -13.58 -17.48
C TRP A 264 -18.09 -12.54 -17.95
N ASP A 265 -18.20 -11.44 -17.21
CA ASP A 265 -19.13 -10.37 -17.53
C ASP A 265 -18.54 -9.47 -18.61
N THR A 266 -17.25 -9.15 -18.46
CA THR A 266 -16.50 -8.33 -19.41
C THR A 266 -15.14 -8.92 -19.72
N VAL A 267 -14.77 -8.90 -20.99
CA VAL A 267 -13.42 -9.25 -21.46
C VAL A 267 -12.90 -8.18 -22.40
N VAL A 268 -11.74 -7.61 -22.08
CA VAL A 268 -11.08 -6.60 -22.89
C VAL A 268 -9.64 -7.01 -23.16
N GLU A 269 -9.15 -6.73 -24.37
CA GLU A 269 -7.75 -6.97 -24.73
C GLU A 269 -7.13 -5.72 -25.37
N THR A 270 -6.02 -5.26 -24.81
CA THR A 270 -5.26 -4.10 -25.28
C THR A 270 -3.79 -4.47 -25.53
N GLY A 271 -3.04 -3.53 -26.12
CA GLY A 271 -1.60 -3.67 -26.30
C GLY A 271 -0.83 -2.64 -25.48
N VAL A 272 0.25 -3.10 -24.84
CA VAL A 272 1.20 -2.27 -24.08
C VAL A 272 2.62 -2.60 -24.52
N ASP A 273 3.49 -1.60 -24.53
CA ASP A 273 4.90 -1.72 -24.82
C ASP A 273 5.67 -1.80 -23.49
N SER A 274 6.64 -2.70 -23.42
CA SER A 274 7.55 -2.90 -22.28
C SER A 274 8.98 -2.74 -22.80
N PRO A 275 9.52 -1.51 -22.83
CA PRO A 275 10.82 -1.23 -23.44
C PRO A 275 11.97 -1.98 -22.75
N ASP A 276 11.91 -2.10 -21.43
CA ASP A 276 12.99 -2.69 -20.61
C ASP A 276 12.71 -4.15 -20.24
N GLY A 277 11.57 -4.71 -20.66
CA GLY A 277 11.18 -6.08 -20.33
C GLY A 277 10.65 -6.24 -18.90
N THR A 278 10.14 -5.15 -18.34
CA THR A 278 9.38 -5.11 -17.10
C THR A 278 7.94 -4.77 -17.42
N LEU A 279 7.01 -5.58 -16.91
CA LEU A 279 5.61 -5.22 -16.79
C LEU A 279 5.15 -5.60 -15.39
N GLU A 280 4.64 -4.64 -14.64
CA GLU A 280 4.19 -4.85 -13.26
C GLU A 280 2.69 -4.63 -13.17
N LEU A 281 2.05 -5.28 -12.20
CA LEU A 281 0.70 -4.93 -11.79
C LEU A 281 0.79 -4.25 -10.44
N LEU A 282 0.34 -3.00 -10.38
CA LEU A 282 0.35 -2.17 -9.20
C LEU A 282 -1.08 -1.98 -8.70
N GLY A 283 -1.34 -2.42 -7.48
CA GLY A 283 -2.49 -2.00 -6.68
C GLY A 283 -2.01 -1.33 -5.40
N GLU A 284 -2.93 -0.74 -4.64
CA GLU A 284 -2.58 -0.08 -3.38
C GLU A 284 -2.11 -1.10 -2.35
N GLU A 285 -0.98 -0.79 -1.68
CA GLU A 285 -0.44 -1.56 -0.54
C GLU A 285 -0.30 -3.08 -0.81
N SER A 286 -0.13 -3.45 -2.08
CA SER A 286 -0.08 -4.86 -2.47
C SER A 286 1.34 -5.40 -2.53
N ALA A 287 1.52 -6.63 -2.04
CA ALA A 287 2.78 -7.35 -2.21
C ALA A 287 3.14 -7.43 -3.71
N PRO A 288 4.43 -7.30 -4.06
CA PRO A 288 4.84 -7.22 -5.45
C PRO A 288 4.43 -8.49 -6.22
N LEU A 289 3.71 -8.30 -7.32
CA LEU A 289 3.32 -9.36 -8.23
C LEU A 289 4.46 -9.67 -9.20
N PRO A 290 4.52 -10.90 -9.77
CA PRO A 290 5.61 -11.26 -10.65
C PRO A 290 5.61 -10.40 -11.93
N ASN A 291 6.80 -10.04 -12.42
CA ASN A 291 6.96 -9.38 -13.72
C ASN A 291 6.18 -10.16 -14.82
N LEU A 292 5.36 -9.45 -15.59
CA LEU A 292 4.44 -10.00 -16.58
C LEU A 292 5.03 -10.05 -18.00
N ALA A 293 6.16 -9.39 -18.24
CA ALA A 293 6.87 -9.40 -19.52
C ALA A 293 7.63 -10.72 -19.74
N SER A 294 6.91 -11.75 -20.20
CA SER A 294 7.38 -13.14 -20.28
C SER A 294 8.51 -13.39 -21.30
N ALA A 295 8.79 -12.45 -22.18
CA ALA A 295 9.77 -12.55 -23.27
C ALA A 295 10.82 -11.42 -23.25
N GLY A 296 10.93 -10.68 -22.12
CA GLY A 296 11.82 -9.52 -22.01
C GLY A 296 11.27 -8.29 -22.75
N PRO A 297 12.14 -7.37 -23.20
CA PRO A 297 11.75 -6.18 -23.96
C PRO A 297 10.84 -6.48 -25.14
N GLY A 298 9.75 -5.72 -25.29
CA GLY A 298 8.90 -5.79 -26.48
C GLY A 298 7.45 -5.40 -26.26
N ARG A 299 6.60 -5.78 -27.23
CA ARG A 299 5.17 -5.51 -27.19
C ARG A 299 4.39 -6.69 -26.65
N TYR A 300 3.43 -6.37 -25.80
CA TYR A 300 2.58 -7.32 -25.11
C TYR A 300 1.12 -7.02 -25.37
N ARG A 301 0.30 -8.06 -25.22
CA ARG A 301 -1.14 -7.98 -25.13
C ARG A 301 -1.53 -8.24 -23.69
N VAL A 302 -2.37 -7.36 -23.15
CA VAL A 302 -2.98 -7.49 -21.84
C VAL A 302 -4.44 -7.81 -22.09
N ARG A 303 -4.87 -9.01 -21.68
CA ARG A 303 -6.27 -9.42 -21.71
C ARG A 303 -6.80 -9.49 -20.29
N VAL A 304 -7.79 -8.67 -20.00
CA VAL A 304 -8.44 -8.55 -18.71
C VAL A 304 -9.81 -9.20 -18.81
N TYR A 305 -10.10 -10.08 -17.86
CA TYR A 305 -11.42 -10.65 -17.64
C TYR A 305 -11.93 -10.18 -16.30
N VAL A 306 -13.18 -9.73 -16.25
CA VAL A 306 -13.83 -9.22 -15.05
C VAL A 306 -15.19 -9.88 -14.87
N ARG A 307 -15.56 -10.16 -13.61
CA ARG A 307 -16.90 -10.63 -13.26
C ARG A 307 -17.30 -10.28 -11.84
N LYS A 308 -18.60 -10.41 -11.56
CA LYS A 308 -19.26 -10.17 -10.26
C LYS A 308 -19.19 -8.73 -9.77
N GLN A 309 -19.07 -7.77 -10.69
CA GLN A 309 -19.04 -6.33 -10.37
C GLN A 309 -20.34 -5.87 -9.72
N GLU A 310 -21.49 -6.27 -10.26
CA GLU A 310 -22.81 -5.92 -9.71
C GLU A 310 -23.03 -6.51 -8.30
N GLU A 311 -22.58 -7.75 -8.09
CA GLU A 311 -22.66 -8.41 -6.78
C GLU A 311 -21.80 -7.69 -5.74
N ALA A 312 -20.59 -7.28 -6.13
CA ALA A 312 -19.67 -6.57 -5.26
C ALA A 312 -20.19 -5.19 -4.81
N MET A 313 -20.91 -4.46 -5.68
CA MET A 313 -21.55 -3.19 -5.32
C MET A 313 -22.78 -3.34 -4.42
N THR A 314 -23.46 -4.48 -4.48
CA THR A 314 -24.76 -4.66 -3.82
C THR A 314 -24.63 -5.20 -2.40
N TYR A 315 -23.61 -6.00 -2.12
CA TYR A 315 -23.48 -6.72 -0.87
C TYR A 315 -22.25 -6.26 -0.08
N GLU A 316 -22.47 -5.85 1.17
CA GLU A 316 -21.42 -5.84 2.18
C GLU A 316 -21.00 -7.29 2.45
N SER A 317 -19.88 -7.69 1.86
CA SER A 317 -19.27 -9.00 2.07
C SER A 317 -18.18 -8.89 3.14
N ASP A 318 -17.86 -10.00 3.80
CA ASP A 318 -16.70 -10.11 4.69
C ASP A 318 -15.38 -10.36 3.93
N GLY A 319 -15.39 -10.33 2.59
CA GLY A 319 -14.21 -10.52 1.75
C GLY A 319 -14.48 -10.31 0.25
N PRO A 320 -13.45 -10.50 -0.61
CA PRO A 320 -13.51 -10.14 -2.02
C PRO A 320 -14.59 -10.91 -2.79
N VAL A 321 -15.42 -10.17 -3.53
CA VAL A 321 -16.50 -10.71 -4.38
C VAL A 321 -16.16 -10.58 -5.87
N GLU A 322 -15.71 -9.39 -6.27
CA GLU A 322 -15.26 -9.09 -7.63
C GLU A 322 -14.01 -9.90 -7.98
N GLU A 323 -13.98 -10.47 -9.19
CA GLU A 323 -12.91 -11.36 -9.63
C GLU A 323 -12.31 -10.90 -10.96
N HIS A 324 -10.99 -10.80 -10.99
CA HIS A 324 -10.19 -10.36 -12.13
C HIS A 324 -9.18 -11.43 -12.54
N LEU A 325 -9.07 -11.66 -13.85
CA LEU A 325 -8.00 -12.43 -14.45
C LEU A 325 -7.27 -11.59 -15.50
N VAL A 326 -5.99 -11.33 -15.27
CA VAL A 326 -5.12 -10.60 -16.19
C VAL A 326 -4.14 -11.56 -16.85
N LEU A 327 -4.26 -11.70 -18.16
CA LEU A 327 -3.36 -12.50 -18.99
C LEU A 327 -2.46 -11.58 -19.79
N VAL A 328 -1.14 -11.75 -19.66
CA VAL A 328 -0.14 -10.99 -20.42
C VAL A 328 0.63 -11.93 -21.33
N PHE A 329 0.72 -11.61 -22.61
CA PHE A 329 1.43 -12.44 -23.59
C PHE A 329 2.03 -11.60 -24.73
N PRO A 330 3.14 -12.05 -25.36
CA PRO A 330 3.74 -11.31 -26.46
C PRO A 330 2.76 -11.11 -27.63
N GLY A 331 2.70 -9.89 -28.17
CA GLY A 331 1.89 -9.59 -29.34
C GLY A 331 2.07 -8.17 -29.84
N ARG A 332 2.01 -7.97 -31.16
CA ARG A 332 2.42 -6.72 -31.81
C ARG A 332 1.30 -5.68 -31.96
N SER A 333 0.06 -6.09 -31.73
CA SER A 333 -1.11 -5.21 -31.91
C SER A 333 -1.24 -4.24 -30.75
N GLY A 334 -1.40 -2.95 -31.04
CA GLY A 334 -1.81 -1.94 -30.08
C GLY A 334 -3.33 -1.74 -30.01
N LYS A 335 -4.11 -2.48 -30.79
CA LYS A 335 -5.57 -2.29 -30.89
C LYS A 335 -6.28 -2.76 -29.62
N THR A 336 -7.13 -1.92 -29.06
CA THR A 336 -8.05 -2.31 -27.99
C THR A 336 -9.28 -2.99 -28.58
N VAL A 337 -9.69 -4.12 -28.02
CA VAL A 337 -10.88 -4.86 -28.44
C VAL A 337 -11.71 -5.29 -27.24
N PHE A 338 -13.03 -5.11 -27.34
CA PHE A 338 -14.00 -5.74 -26.45
C PHE A 338 -14.44 -7.07 -27.00
N LEU A 339 -14.52 -8.05 -26.11
CA LEU A 339 -14.90 -9.42 -26.43
C LEU A 339 -16.15 -9.74 -25.60
N ARG A 340 -17.27 -9.90 -26.29
CA ARG A 340 -18.56 -10.32 -25.72
C ARG A 340 -18.96 -11.65 -26.36
N ASP A 341 -19.62 -12.50 -25.58
CA ASP A 341 -20.22 -13.75 -26.06
C ASP A 341 -21.44 -13.45 -26.96
#